data_AF-A0ABD5SL93-F1
#
_entry.id   AF-A0ABD5SL93-F1
#
_cell.length_a   1.000
_cell.length_b   1.000
_cell.length_c   1.000
_cell.angle_alpha   90.00
_cell.angle_beta   90.00
_cell.angle_gamma   90.00
#
_symmetry.space_group_name_H-M   'P 1'
#
loop_
_entity.id
_entity.type
_entity.pdbx_description
1 polymer ?
#
loop_
_entity_poly.entity_id
_entity_poly.type
_entity_poly.pdbx_seq_one_letter_code
_entity_poly.pdbx_strand_id
1 'polypeptide(L)' 'EFAEQQARSGDYAAAIVALETDSGDETVSAPAMGTDADPADFSVGDRIETTIRRIYTQEGVTRYGFKIRPTSE' A
#
# COMPACT_ATOMS: atom_id res chain seq x y z
N GLU A 1 -19.50 -1.11 14.33
CA GLU A 1 -19.02 -0.70 12.99
C GLU A 1 -17.61 -1.17 12.64
N PHE A 2 -16.78 -1.61 13.61
CA PHE A 2 -15.39 -2.03 13.32
C PHE A 2 -15.15 -3.54 13.39
N ALA A 3 -16.14 -4.34 13.80
CA ALA A 3 -15.94 -5.76 14.11
C ALA A 3 -15.39 -6.55 12.91
N GLU A 4 -15.90 -6.32 11.70
CA GLU A 4 -15.38 -6.98 10.50
C GLU A 4 -13.97 -6.51 10.11
N GLN A 5 -13.64 -5.24 10.33
CA GLN A 5 -12.30 -4.71 10.04
C GLN A 5 -11.28 -5.16 11.10
N GLN A 6 -11.68 -5.22 12.37
CA GLN A 6 -10.88 -5.76 13.47
C GLN A 6 -10.72 -7.28 13.40
N ALA A 7 -11.67 -7.98 12.78
CA ALA A 7 -11.59 -9.42 12.55
C ALA A 7 -10.67 -9.80 11.38
N ARG A 8 -10.35 -8.85 10.48
CA ARG A 8 -9.35 -9.08 9.43
C ARG A 8 -7.97 -9.06 10.06
N SER A 9 -7.42 -10.26 10.19
CA SER A 9 -6.07 -10.54 10.66
C SER A 9 -5.30 -11.22 9.53
N GLY A 10 -3.98 -11.05 9.53
CA GLY A 10 -3.08 -11.55 8.51
C GLY A 10 -1.89 -10.63 8.35
N ASP A 11 -0.75 -11.19 7.98
CA ASP A 11 0.45 -10.42 7.73
C ASP A 11 0.25 -9.53 6.50
N TYR A 12 0.76 -8.31 6.56
CA TYR A 12 0.82 -7.40 5.42
C TYR A 12 2.15 -6.66 5.44
N ALA A 13 2.72 -6.42 4.25
CA ALA A 13 3.91 -5.59 4.15
C ALA A 13 3.57 -4.14 4.53
N ALA A 14 4.40 -3.54 5.37
CA ALA A 14 4.39 -2.11 5.68
C ALA A 14 5.81 -1.57 5.50
N ALA A 15 5.96 -0.52 4.70
CA ALA A 15 7.27 0.01 4.31
C ALA A 15 7.26 1.53 4.21
N ILE A 16 8.44 2.13 4.25
CA ILE A 16 8.68 3.47 3.72
C ILE A 16 9.12 3.29 2.27
N VAL A 17 8.39 3.92 1.34
CA VAL A 17 8.69 3.85 -0.09
C VAL A 17 9.15 5.20 -0.60
N ALA A 18 10.01 5.18 -1.61
CA ALA A 18 10.34 6.34 -2.42
C ALA A 18 9.43 6.34 -3.66
N LEU A 19 8.59 7.36 -3.78
CA LEU A 19 7.75 7.59 -4.96
C LEU A 19 8.44 8.61 -5.85
N GLU A 20 8.70 8.22 -7.10
CA GLU A 20 9.28 9.11 -8.12
C GLU A 20 8.23 10.11 -8.61
N THR A 21 8.67 11.32 -8.93
CA THR A 21 7.87 12.28 -9.71
C THR A 21 7.77 11.81 -11.16
N ASP A 22 6.85 12.39 -11.94
CA ASP A 22 6.70 12.06 -13.37
C ASP A 22 7.99 12.30 -14.19
N SER A 23 8.87 13.21 -13.75
CA SER A 23 10.17 13.42 -14.40
C SER A 23 11.23 12.41 -13.99
N GLY A 24 11.06 11.73 -12.85
CA GLY A 24 12.03 10.78 -12.29
C GLY A 24 13.25 11.41 -11.62
N ASP A 25 13.36 12.74 -11.63
CA ASP A 25 14.52 13.46 -11.07
C ASP A 25 14.45 13.63 -9.54
N GLU A 26 13.25 13.47 -8.97
CA GLU A 26 12.99 13.68 -7.56
C GLU A 26 12.17 12.52 -6.98
N THR A 27 12.32 12.29 -5.67
CA THR A 27 11.54 11.28 -4.94
C THR A 27 10.96 11.86 -3.66
N VAL A 28 9.80 11.35 -3.27
CA VAL A 28 9.15 11.64 -1.98
C VAL A 28 9.01 10.35 -1.19
N SER A 29 9.36 10.39 0.10
CA SER A 29 9.19 9.27 1.01
C SER A 29 7.81 9.26 1.64
N ALA A 30 7.13 8.11 1.63
CA ALA A 30 5.84 7.95 2.29
C ALA A 30 5.71 6.55 2.93
N PRO A 31 5.01 6.42 4.08
CA PRO A 31 4.60 5.11 4.58
C PRO A 31 3.53 4.52 3.65
N ALA A 32 3.67 3.24 3.32
CA ALA A 32 2.74 2.54 2.46
C ALA A 32 2.53 1.09 2.92
N MET A 33 1.35 0.55 2.61
CA MET A 33 1.01 -0.85 2.85
C MET A 33 0.97 -1.62 1.53
N GLY A 34 1.54 -2.83 1.55
CA GLY A 34 1.45 -3.81 0.47
C GLY A 34 0.02 -4.30 0.22
N THR A 35 -0.22 -4.74 -1.01
CA THR A 35 -1.44 -5.45 -1.43
C THR A 35 -1.09 -6.39 -2.58
N ASP A 36 -1.95 -7.38 -2.82
CA ASP A 36 -1.93 -8.24 -4.00
C ASP A 36 -0.63 -9.06 -4.18
N ALA A 37 0.14 -9.25 -3.11
CA ALA A 37 1.36 -10.07 -3.04
C ALA A 37 1.55 -10.59 -1.62
N ASP A 38 2.34 -11.65 -1.44
CA ASP A 38 2.74 -12.10 -0.11
C ASP A 38 3.67 -11.03 0.51
N PRO A 39 3.58 -10.75 1.82
CA PRO A 39 4.49 -9.80 2.46
C PRO A 39 5.98 -10.13 2.26
N ALA A 40 6.33 -11.40 2.13
CA ALA A 40 7.70 -11.87 1.88
C ALA A 40 8.19 -11.59 0.44
N ASP A 41 7.29 -11.23 -0.48
CA ASP A 41 7.63 -10.86 -1.85
C ASP A 41 8.18 -9.42 -1.96
N PHE A 42 8.22 -8.66 -0.85
CA PHE A 42 8.77 -7.31 -0.81
C PHE A 42 10.16 -7.28 -0.17
N SER A 43 11.11 -6.66 -0.87
CA SER A 43 12.48 -6.39 -0.41
C SER A 43 12.86 -4.92 -0.60
N VAL A 44 13.83 -4.46 0.19
CA VAL A 44 14.36 -3.09 0.04
C VAL A 44 15.05 -2.97 -1.32
N GLY A 45 14.64 -1.97 -2.09
CA GLY A 45 15.17 -1.72 -3.43
C GLY A 45 14.26 -2.21 -4.56
N ASP A 46 13.21 -2.98 -4.25
CA ASP A 46 12.26 -3.45 -5.25
C ASP A 46 11.51 -2.29 -5.91
N ARG A 47 11.24 -2.45 -7.21
CA ARG A 47 10.32 -1.59 -7.92
C ARG A 47 8.89 -1.94 -7.53
N ILE A 48 8.11 -0.91 -7.22
CA ILE A 48 6.72 -1.01 -6.83
C ILE A 48 5.87 -0.09 -7.70
N GLU A 49 4.59 -0.43 -7.81
CA GLU A 49 3.58 0.45 -8.39
C GLU A 49 2.50 0.78 -7.36
N THR A 50 1.92 1.97 -7.47
CA THR A 50 0.82 2.38 -6.59
C THR A 50 -0.53 1.95 -7.18
N THR A 51 -1.46 1.60 -6.31
CA THR A 51 -2.84 1.28 -6.69
C THR A 51 -3.83 1.81 -5.65
N ILE A 52 -5.02 2.21 -6.08
CA ILE A 52 -6.05 2.71 -5.17
C ILE A 52 -6.84 1.54 -4.58
N ARG A 53 -6.92 1.51 -3.24
CA ARG A 53 -7.68 0.52 -2.49
C ARG A 53 -8.57 1.19 -1.45
N ARG A 54 -9.64 0.49 -1.09
CA ARG A 54 -10.48 0.87 0.05
C ARG A 54 -9.67 0.68 1.33
N ILE A 55 -9.59 1.70 2.18
CA ILE A 55 -8.90 1.60 3.47
C ILE A 55 -9.91 1.23 4.56
N TYR A 56 -10.98 2.01 4.69
CA TYR A 56 -12.06 1.73 5.64
C TYR A 56 -13.35 2.46 5.26
N THR A 57 -14.46 2.01 5.81
CA THR A 57 -15.73 2.74 5.81
C THR A 57 -16.03 3.17 7.25
N GLN A 58 -16.41 4.43 7.44
CA GLN A 58 -16.77 5.00 8.74
C GLN A 58 -17.91 6.00 8.54
N GLU A 59 -18.95 5.91 9.37
CA GLU A 59 -20.14 6.77 9.32
C GLU A 59 -20.79 6.78 7.93
N GLY A 60 -20.80 5.63 7.26
CA GLY A 60 -21.32 5.47 5.90
C GLY A 60 -20.41 6.01 4.79
N VAL A 61 -19.28 6.63 5.12
CA VAL A 61 -18.32 7.17 4.14
C VAL A 61 -17.17 6.21 3.94
N THR A 62 -16.98 5.77 2.70
CA THR A 62 -15.84 4.91 2.32
C THR A 62 -14.65 5.77 1.94
N ARG A 63 -13.53 5.57 2.63
CA ARG A 63 -12.25 6.23 2.33
C ARG A 63 -11.35 5.30 1.51
N TYR A 64 -10.83 5.85 0.43
CA TYR A 64 -9.85 5.21 -0.44
C TYR A 64 -8.48 5.87 -0.23
N GLY A 65 -7.45 5.09 -0.46
CA GLY A 65 -6.06 5.52 -0.38
C GLY A 65 -5.19 4.66 -1.29
N PHE A 66 -3.94 5.07 -1.46
CA PHE A 66 -3.02 4.26 -2.23
C PHE A 66 -2.45 3.11 -1.39
N LYS A 67 -2.09 2.04 -2.08
CA LYS A 67 -1.29 0.91 -1.61
C LYS A 67 -0.22 0.61 -2.65
N ILE A 68 0.73 -0.26 -2.32
CA ILE A 68 1.80 -0.68 -3.22
C ILE A 68 1.70 -2.16 -3.54
N ARG A 69 2.16 -2.54 -4.73
CA ARG A 69 2.41 -3.93 -5.11
C ARG A 69 3.73 -4.01 -5.89
N PRO A 70 4.44 -5.15 -5.86
CA PRO A 70 5.64 -5.32 -6.69
C PRO A 70 5.27 -5.16 -8.16
N THR A 71 6.13 -4.50 -8.95
CA THR A 71 5.98 -4.53 -10.40
C THR A 71 6.40 -5.91 -10.89
N SER A 72 5.56 -6.57 -11.70
CA SER A 72 6.05 -7.73 -12.46
C SER A 72 7.17 -7.24 -13.39
N GLU A 73 8.32 -7.90 -13.38
CA GLU A 73 9.33 -7.72 -14.44
C GLU A 73 8.75 -8.05 -15.82
#